data_AF-A0A2E7MT03-F1
#
_entry.id   AF-A0A2E7MT03-F1
#
_cell.length_a   1.000
_cell.length_b   1.000
_cell.length_c   1.000
_cell.angle_alpha   90.00
_cell.angle_beta   90.00
_cell.angle_gamma   90.00
#
_symmetry.space_group_name_H-M   'P 1'
#
loop_
_entity.id
_entity.type
_entity.pdbx_description
1 polymer ?
#
loop_
_entity_poly.entity_id
_entity_poly.type
_entity_poly.pdbx_seq_one_letter_code
_entity_poly.pdbx_strand_id
1 'polypeptide(L)' 'RTPWEVTRPKERAIREKFGISPSRYYQIRDSLLDRVEALEYDPLLVRRLRKSRIKRRSNRYGIPQIQSPIR' A
#
# COMPACT_ATOMS: atom_id res chain seq x y z
N ARG A 1 10.00 27.22 -0.22
CA ARG A 1 10.32 25.78 -0.29
C ARG A 1 9.02 25.01 -0.41
N THR A 2 8.82 24.34 -1.54
CA THR A 2 7.57 23.66 -1.88
C THR A 2 7.61 22.20 -1.40
N PRO A 3 6.61 21.69 -0.67
CA PRO A 3 6.62 20.34 -0.07
C PRO A 3 6.66 19.13 -1.03
N TRP A 4 6.85 19.33 -2.34
CA TRP A 4 6.92 18.27 -3.35
C TRP A 4 8.30 18.09 -3.97
N GLU A 5 9.33 18.76 -3.44
CA GLU A 5 10.73 18.45 -3.73
C GLU A 5 11.11 17.14 -3.02
N VAL A 6 10.45 16.05 -3.42
CA VAL A 6 10.80 14.70 -3.02
C VAL A 6 12.13 14.43 -3.72
N THR A 7 13.23 14.72 -3.03
CA THR A 7 14.62 14.72 -3.53
C THR A 7 15.01 13.42 -4.24
N ARG A 8 14.29 12.31 -4.02
CA ARG A 8 14.43 11.07 -4.78
C ARG A 8 13.06 10.44 -5.06
N PRO A 9 12.82 9.94 -6.29
CA PRO A 9 11.64 9.13 -6.58
C PRO A 9 11.51 7.99 -5.57
N LYS A 10 10.30 7.75 -5.05
CA LYS A 10 10.03 6.72 -4.04
C LYS A 10 10.60 5.35 -4.41
N GLU A 11 10.54 5.00 -5.69
CA GLU A 11 11.10 3.76 -6.21
C GLU A 11 12.63 3.66 -6.07
N ARG A 12 13.33 4.77 -6.28
CA ARG A 12 14.79 4.84 -6.09
C ARG A 12 15.11 4.63 -4.61
N ALA A 13 14.39 5.32 -3.72
CA ALA A 13 14.55 5.15 -2.28
C ALA A 13 14.25 3.71 -1.82
N ILE A 14 13.26 3.04 -2.42
CA ILE A 14 12.96 1.64 -2.14
C ILE A 14 14.14 0.73 -2.54
N ARG A 15 14.67 0.91 -3.75
CA ARG A 15 15.81 0.13 -4.24
C ARG A 15 17.04 0.33 -3.35
N GLU A 16 17.36 1.59 -3.02
CA GLU A 16 18.53 1.94 -2.20
C GLU A 16 18.43 1.43 -0.76
N LYS A 17 17.24 1.51 -0.12
CA LYS A 17 17.08 1.14 1.28
C LYS A 17 16.87 -0.35 1.51
N PHE A 18 16.17 -1.03 0.60
CA PHE A 18 15.74 -2.40 0.82
C PHE A 18 16.41 -3.41 -0.13
N GLY A 19 17.18 -2.95 -1.12
CA GLY A 19 17.86 -3.82 -2.09
C GLY A 19 16.90 -4.63 -2.98
N ILE A 20 15.61 -4.31 -2.98
CA ILE A 20 14.57 -5.03 -3.73
C ILE A 20 13.93 -4.13 -4.78
N SER A 21 13.32 -4.75 -5.79
CA SER A 21 12.53 -4.03 -6.77
C SER A 21 11.32 -3.35 -6.12
N PRO A 22 10.87 -2.19 -6.64
CA PRO A 22 9.66 -1.52 -6.15
C PRO A 22 8.42 -2.41 -6.17
N SER A 23 8.29 -3.28 -7.18
CA SER A 23 7.19 -4.25 -7.26
C SER A 23 7.21 -5.23 -6.08
N ARG A 24 8.38 -5.82 -5.78
CA ARG A 24 8.54 -6.75 -4.65
C ARG A 24 8.28 -6.05 -3.31
N TYR A 25 8.70 -4.80 -3.17
CA TYR A 25 8.38 -3.99 -1.98
C TYR A 25 6.87 -3.86 -1.76
N TYR A 26 6.10 -3.54 -2.81
CA TYR A 26 4.66 -3.41 -2.69
C TYR A 26 3.96 -4.76 -2.45
N GLN A 27 4.45 -5.85 -3.03
CA GLN A 27 3.96 -7.20 -2.74
C GLN A 27 4.15 -7.58 -1.26
N ILE A 28 5.36 -7.36 -0.72
CA ILE A 28 5.65 -7.63 0.69
C ILE A 28 4.78 -6.74 1.58
N ARG A 29 4.74 -5.43 1.31
CA ARG A 29 3.86 -4.50 2.04
C ARG A 29 2.41 -4.98 2.04
N ASP A 30 1.88 -5.34 0.88
CA ASP A 30 0.49 -5.76 0.77
C ASP A 30 0.23 -7.07 1.53
N SER A 31 1.20 -7.99 1.60
CA SER A 31 1.11 -9.20 2.44
C SER A 31 1.16 -8.90 3.95
N LEU A 32 1.97 -7.91 4.36
CA LEU A 32 2.03 -7.47 5.76
C LEU A 32 0.73 -6.80 6.17
N LEU A 33 0.10 -6.04 5.26
CA LEU A 33 -1.19 -5.41 5.51
C LEU A 33 -2.30 -6.40 5.81
N ASP A 34 -2.19 -7.68 5.43
CA ASP A 34 -3.21 -8.69 5.68
C ASP A 34 -3.07 -9.36 7.07
N ARG A 35 -1.95 -9.12 7.76
CA ARG A 35 -1.66 -9.64 9.10
C ARG A 35 -2.36 -8.86 10.21
N VAL A 36 -2.58 -9.48 11.37
CA VAL A 36 -3.21 -8.84 12.54
C VAL A 36 -2.22 -7.91 13.23
N GLU A 37 -0.96 -8.32 13.30
CA GLU A 37 0.20 -7.63 13.86
C GLU A 37 0.41 -6.25 13.22
N ALA A 38 -0.01 -6.07 11.96
CA ALA A 38 0.05 -4.77 11.29
C ALA A 38 -0.90 -3.74 11.94
N LEU A 39 -2.07 -4.19 12.41
CA LEU A 39 -3.00 -3.32 13.14
C LEU A 39 -2.48 -2.94 14.51
N GLU A 40 -1.64 -3.77 15.14
CA GLU A 40 -1.00 -3.43 16.41
C GLU A 40 0.08 -2.36 16.23
N TYR A 41 0.80 -2.39 15.10
CA TYR A 41 1.83 -1.40 14.79
C TYR A 41 1.26 -0.01 14.46
N ASP A 42 0.31 0.07 13.52
CA ASP A 42 -0.38 1.33 13.20
C ASP A 42 -1.79 1.06 12.64
N PRO A 43 -2.82 1.07 13.48
CA PRO A 43 -4.18 0.74 13.07
C PRO A 43 -4.73 1.69 12.00
N LEU A 44 -4.40 2.99 12.07
CA LEU A 44 -4.97 4.01 11.20
C LEU A 44 -4.36 3.94 9.80
N LEU A 45 -3.03 3.82 9.71
CA LEU A 45 -2.34 3.65 8.45
C LEU A 45 -2.77 2.36 7.75
N VAL A 46 -2.86 1.25 8.48
CA VAL A 46 -3.26 -0.04 7.91
C VAL A 46 -4.69 0.02 7.39
N ARG A 47 -5.64 0.58 8.15
CA ARG A 47 -7.02 0.77 7.68
C ARG A 47 -7.08 1.63 6.41
N ARG A 48 -6.31 2.72 6.35
CA ARG A 48 -6.24 3.59 5.17
C ARG A 48 -5.69 2.85 3.95
N LEU A 49 -4.62 2.09 4.13
CA LEU A 49 -3.98 1.33 3.04
C LEU A 49 -4.88 0.20 2.54
N ARG A 50 -5.54 -0.54 3.44
CA ARG A 50 -6.55 -1.55 3.11
C ARG A 50 -7.70 -0.94 2.30
N LYS A 51 -8.26 0.20 2.73
CA LYS A 51 -9.33 0.91 1.99
C LYS A 51 -8.87 1.34 0.59
N SER A 52 -7.65 1.89 0.47
CA SER A 52 -7.07 2.25 -0.83
C SER A 52 -6.91 1.05 -1.76
N ARG A 53 -6.53 -0.13 -1.22
CA ARG A 53 -6.42 -1.38 -1.99
C ARG A 53 -7.78 -1.82 -2.53
N ILE A 54 -8.83 -1.81 -1.71
CA ILE A 54 -10.20 -2.15 -2.14
C ILE A 54 -10.69 -1.19 -3.23
N LYS A 55 -10.46 0.12 -3.08
CA LYS A 55 -10.79 1.12 -4.11
C LYS A 55 -10.09 0.84 -5.43
N ARG A 56 -8.78 0.58 -5.40
CA ARG A 56 -7.99 0.22 -6.59
C ARG A 56 -8.49 -1.07 -7.25
N ARG A 57 -8.84 -2.08 -6.45
CA ARG A 57 -9.34 -3.37 -6.94
C ARG A 57 -10.69 -3.22 -7.64
N SER A 58 -11.64 -2.57 -6.99
CA SER A 58 -12.94 -2.24 -7.58
C SER A 58 -12.82 -1.44 -8.87
N ASN A 59 -11.98 -0.41 -8.92
CA ASN A 59 -11.76 0.35 -10.15
C ASN A 59 -11.20 -0.52 -11.29
N ARG A 60 -10.38 -1.52 -10.96
CA ARG A 60 -9.81 -2.45 -11.95
C ARG A 60 -10.85 -3.47 -12.45
N TYR A 61 -11.70 -3.98 -11.57
CA TYR A 61 -12.63 -5.08 -11.89
C TYR A 61 -14.08 -4.62 -12.10
N GLY A 62 -14.37 -3.31 -12.04
CA GLY A 62 -15.73 -2.77 -12.15
C GLY A 62 -16.67 -3.15 -11.00
N ILE A 63 -16.14 -3.68 -9.89
CA ILE A 63 -16.94 -4.20 -8.76
C ILE A 63 -17.38 -3.03 -7.87
N PRO A 64 -18.67 -2.87 -7.51
CA PRO A 64 -19.10 -1.83 -6.57
C PRO A 64 -18.40 -1.97 -5.21
N GLN A 65 -17.93 -0.86 -4.62
CA GLN A 65 -17.27 -0.85 -3.30
C GLN A 65 -18.12 -1.53 -2.20
N ILE A 66 -19.44 -1.45 -2.30
CA ILE A 66 -20.42 -2.00 -1.35
C ILE A 66 -20.42 -3.53 -1.34
N GLN A 67 -20.01 -4.17 -2.45
CA GLN A 67 -20.08 -5.62 -2.66
C GLN A 67 -18.69 -6.29 -2.71
N SER A 68 -17.62 -5.60 -2.31
CA SER A 68 -16.26 -6.17 -2.42
C SER A 68 -16.07 -7.29 -1.39
N PRO A 69 -15.97 -8.57 -1.80
CA PRO A 69 -16.00 -9.72 -0.87
C PRO A 69 -14.62 -10.02 -0.28
N ILE A 70 -13.75 -9.02 -0.14
CA ILE A 70 -12.35 -9.26 0.22
C ILE A 70 -12.24 -9.27 1.74
N ARG A 71 -12.70 -10.37 2.33
CA ARG A 71 -12.17 -10.93 3.57
C ARG A 71 -11.30 -12.14 3.20
#